data_AF-F2NYM9-F1
#
_entry.id   AF-F2NYM9-F1
#
_cell.length_a   1.000
_cell.length_b   1.000
_cell.length_c   1.000
_cell.angle_alpha   90.00
_cell.angle_beta   90.00
_cell.angle_gamma   90.00
#
_symmetry.space_group_name_H-M   'P 1'
#
loop_
_entity.id
_entity.type
_entity.pdbx_description
1 polymer ?
#
loop_
_entity_poly.entity_id
_entity_poly.type
_entity_poly.pdbx_seq_one_letter_code
_entity_poly.pdbx_strand_id
1 'polypeptide(L)'
;MEEEKKIILNLLLDKLFDEYKAENARKDTLESKALGFYTIIGIILADVIALQIAFKKIKIEILNNINIFILILLGIIYTIFIINNFILYKPKKRQNFSLSGENWNIYLKIGEESTSNTNPNNKLDEFIKSFKDNITGIINDNKQKNDILVKKIKAQSLLCFLSGILLLINIIIFIIAFLYGD
;
A
#
# COMPACT_ATOMS: atom_id res chain seq x y z
N MET A 1 18.74 27.99 -29.34
CA MET A 1 18.52 26.60 -29.79
C MET A 1 19.17 25.53 -28.91
N GLU A 2 20.50 25.45 -28.76
CA GLU A 2 21.13 24.42 -27.89
C GLU A 2 20.88 24.64 -26.39
N GLU A 3 20.98 25.89 -25.91
CA GLU A 3 20.66 26.23 -24.52
C GLU A 3 19.18 25.99 -24.17
N GLU A 4 18.26 26.34 -25.08
CA GLU A 4 16.83 26.10 -24.89
C GLU A 4 16.52 24.59 -24.81
N LYS A 5 17.15 23.76 -25.64
CA LYS A 5 17.01 22.30 -25.57
C LYS A 5 17.50 21.76 -24.22
N LYS A 6 18.60 22.30 -23.69
CA LYS A 6 19.18 21.90 -22.39
C LYS A 6 18.28 22.31 -21.22
N ILE A 7 17.67 23.50 -21.28
CA ILE A 7 16.69 23.99 -20.29
C ILE A 7 15.43 23.13 -20.30
N ILE A 8 14.89 22.84 -21.49
CA ILE A 8 13.71 21.97 -21.65
C ILE A 8 13.99 20.56 -21.14
N LEU A 9 15.18 20.02 -21.40
CA LEU A 9 15.60 18.72 -20.90
C LEU A 9 15.64 18.70 -19.37
N ASN A 10 16.27 19.69 -18.73
CA ASN A 10 16.32 19.79 -17.27
C ASN A 10 14.92 19.90 -16.66
N LEU A 11 14.03 20.72 -17.23
CA LEU A 11 12.64 20.83 -16.78
C LEU A 11 11.87 19.51 -16.88
N LEU A 12 12.11 18.74 -17.94
CA LEU A 12 11.49 17.42 -18.14
C LEU A 12 12.02 16.40 -17.12
N LEU A 13 13.33 16.42 -16.85
CA LEU A 13 13.99 15.58 -15.87
C LEU A 13 13.49 15.86 -14.45
N ASP A 14 13.39 17.13 -14.08
CA ASP A 14 12.88 17.54 -12.77
C ASP A 14 11.43 17.08 -12.58
N LYS A 15 10.58 17.30 -13.58
CA LYS A 15 9.17 16.88 -13.52
C LYS A 15 9.01 15.36 -13.42
N LEU A 16 9.82 14.59 -14.15
CA LEU A 16 9.82 13.13 -14.09
C LEU A 16 10.34 12.61 -12.74
N PHE A 17 11.35 13.28 -12.18
CA PHE A 17 11.91 12.93 -10.88
C PHE A 17 10.94 13.26 -9.73
N ASP A 18 10.21 14.37 -9.84
CA ASP A 18 9.14 14.72 -8.91
C ASP A 18 8.00 13.70 -8.95
N GLU A 19 7.61 13.24 -10.15
CA GLU A 19 6.59 12.19 -10.30
C GLU A 19 7.06 10.85 -9.69
N TYR A 20 8.34 10.50 -9.86
CA TYR A 20 8.93 9.33 -9.20
C TYR A 20 8.91 9.46 -7.66
N LYS A 21 9.29 10.62 -7.11
CA LYS A 21 9.24 10.88 -5.66
C LYS A 21 7.81 10.80 -5.14
N ALA A 22 6.85 11.38 -5.85
CA ALA A 22 5.44 11.35 -5.47
C ALA A 22 4.91 9.91 -5.41
N GLU A 23 5.25 9.06 -6.37
CA GLU A 23 4.77 7.67 -6.41
C GLU A 23 5.42 6.80 -5.31
N ASN A 24 6.66 7.08 -4.94
CA ASN A 24 7.30 6.47 -3.76
C ASN A 24 6.64 6.93 -2.45
N ALA A 25 6.39 8.23 -2.28
CA ALA A 25 5.69 8.76 -1.10
C ALA A 25 4.26 8.19 -0.98
N ARG A 26 3.58 8.00 -2.12
CA ARG A 26 2.28 7.32 -2.18
C ARG A 26 2.39 5.89 -1.68
N LYS A 27 3.42 5.14 -2.06
CA LYS A 27 3.67 3.78 -1.57
C LYS A 27 3.89 3.77 -0.05
N ASP A 28 4.72 4.66 0.49
CA ASP A 28 4.95 4.76 1.94
C ASP A 28 3.63 5.05 2.71
N THR A 29 2.79 5.92 2.17
CA THR A 29 1.47 6.22 2.73
C THR A 29 0.55 5.00 2.72
N LEU A 30 0.58 4.21 1.66
CA LEU A 30 -0.22 2.97 1.54
C LEU A 30 0.28 1.89 2.51
N GLU A 31 1.60 1.73 2.67
CA GLU A 31 2.20 0.79 3.63
C GLU A 31 1.87 1.18 5.09
N SER A 32 1.91 2.48 5.41
CA SER A 32 1.50 3.00 6.72
C SER A 32 0.01 2.74 7.01
N LYS A 33 -0.88 2.92 6.02
CA LYS A 33 -2.31 2.56 6.17
C LYS A 33 -2.51 1.06 6.42
N ALA A 34 -1.75 0.21 5.73
CA ALA A 34 -1.81 -1.24 5.96
C ALA A 34 -1.40 -1.62 7.39
N LEU A 35 -0.35 -0.99 7.94
CA LEU A 35 0.06 -1.15 9.35
C LEU A 35 -1.03 -0.69 10.33
N GLY A 36 -1.74 0.40 10.00
CA GLY A 36 -2.89 0.85 10.79
C GLY A 36 -3.97 -0.23 10.92
N PHE A 37 -4.28 -0.95 9.84
CA PHE A 37 -5.28 -2.02 9.89
C PHE A 37 -4.86 -3.21 10.75
N TYR A 38 -3.56 -3.57 10.77
CA TYR A 38 -3.05 -4.60 11.69
C TYR A 38 -3.33 -4.25 13.15
N THR A 39 -3.15 -2.98 13.51
CA THR A 39 -3.36 -2.50 14.88
C THR A 39 -4.85 -2.56 15.25
N ILE A 40 -5.72 -2.05 14.39
CA ILE A 40 -7.18 -2.05 14.60
C ILE A 40 -7.68 -3.49 14.80
N ILE A 41 -7.22 -4.42 13.98
CA ILE A 41 -7.64 -5.81 14.03
C ILE A 41 -7.12 -6.53 15.28
N GLY A 42 -5.90 -6.23 15.72
CA GLY A 42 -5.38 -6.71 17.01
C GLY A 42 -6.25 -6.24 18.19
N ILE A 43 -6.71 -4.99 18.16
CA ILE A 43 -7.62 -4.44 19.18
C ILE A 43 -8.97 -5.17 19.15
N ILE A 44 -9.58 -5.32 17.97
CA ILE A 44 -10.85 -6.04 17.82
C ILE A 44 -10.74 -7.48 18.35
N LEU A 45 -9.63 -8.17 18.08
CA LEU A 45 -9.41 -9.53 18.60
C LEU A 45 -9.34 -9.56 20.13
N ALA A 46 -8.64 -8.61 20.74
CA ALA A 46 -8.54 -8.51 22.19
C ALA A 46 -9.91 -8.25 22.84
N ASP A 47 -10.70 -7.34 22.27
CA ASP A 47 -12.05 -7.03 22.75
C ASP A 47 -12.98 -8.24 22.65
N VAL A 48 -12.91 -8.98 21.56
CA VAL A 48 -13.69 -10.21 21.34
C VAL A 48 -13.35 -11.29 22.37
N ILE A 49 -12.07 -11.47 22.70
CA ILE A 49 -11.63 -12.41 23.74
C ILE A 49 -12.15 -11.96 25.12
N ALA A 50 -12.07 -10.66 25.43
CA ALA A 50 -12.56 -10.10 26.68
C ALA A 50 -14.08 -10.30 26.85
N LEU A 51 -14.86 -10.00 25.80
CA LEU A 51 -16.30 -10.24 25.76
C LEU A 51 -16.62 -11.73 25.96
N GLN A 52 -15.84 -12.64 25.38
CA GLN A 52 -16.07 -14.08 25.54
C GLN A 52 -15.88 -14.55 26.99
N ILE A 53 -14.88 -14.02 27.68
CA ILE A 53 -14.65 -14.32 29.10
C ILE A 53 -15.83 -13.80 29.93
N ALA A 54 -16.38 -12.64 29.59
CA ALA A 54 -17.54 -12.07 30.27
C ALA A 54 -18.83 -12.88 30.00
N PHE A 55 -19.05 -13.33 28.76
CA PHE A 55 -20.21 -14.13 28.36
C PHE A 55 -20.29 -15.50 29.03
N LYS A 56 -19.15 -16.12 29.39
CA LYS A 56 -19.14 -17.40 30.13
C LYS A 56 -19.95 -17.37 31.44
N LYS A 57 -20.23 -16.18 31.97
CA LYS A 57 -21.01 -16.00 33.21
C LYS A 57 -22.52 -16.00 32.97
N ILE A 58 -22.99 -15.98 31.73
CA ILE A 58 -24.40 -15.81 31.37
C ILE A 58 -25.03 -17.16 30.97
N LYS A 59 -26.21 -17.46 31.49
CA LYS A 59 -26.87 -18.78 31.35
C LYS A 59 -27.79 -18.93 30.13
N ILE A 60 -28.02 -17.88 29.34
CA ILE A 60 -28.96 -17.93 28.21
C ILE A 60 -28.32 -18.66 27.02
N GLU A 61 -28.72 -19.91 26.82
CA GLU A 61 -28.13 -20.83 25.83
C GLU A 61 -28.26 -20.34 24.38
N ILE A 62 -29.38 -19.70 24.02
CA ILE A 62 -29.60 -19.14 22.68
C ILE A 62 -28.61 -18.02 22.37
N LEU A 63 -28.39 -17.09 23.31
CA LEU A 63 -27.45 -15.99 23.11
C LEU A 63 -26.00 -16.49 23.08
N ASN A 64 -25.68 -17.54 23.84
CA ASN A 64 -24.37 -18.19 23.78
C ASN A 64 -24.09 -18.81 22.41
N ASN A 65 -25.07 -19.49 21.80
CA ASN A 65 -24.94 -20.07 20.46
C ASN A 65 -24.74 -19.00 19.37
N ILE A 66 -25.49 -17.89 19.45
CA ILE A 66 -25.31 -16.75 18.53
C ILE A 66 -23.91 -16.14 18.69
N ASN A 67 -23.44 -15.97 19.92
CA ASN A 67 -22.10 -15.45 20.19
C ASN A 67 -21.00 -16.38 19.63
N ILE A 68 -21.10 -17.70 19.85
CA ILE A 68 -20.17 -18.68 19.26
C ILE A 68 -20.15 -18.59 17.72
N PHE A 69 -21.31 -18.43 17.09
CA PHE A 69 -21.39 -18.26 15.63
C PHE A 69 -20.67 -16.98 15.16
N ILE A 70 -20.87 -15.85 15.86
CA ILE A 70 -20.20 -14.58 15.56
C ILE A 70 -18.68 -14.72 15.73
N LEU A 71 -18.21 -15.46 16.74
CA LEU A 71 -16.78 -15.74 16.95
C LEU A 71 -16.16 -16.52 15.81
N ILE A 72 -16.84 -17.57 15.33
CA ILE A 72 -16.37 -18.36 14.18
C ILE A 72 -16.25 -17.45 12.94
N LEU A 73 -17.27 -16.62 12.68
CA LEU A 73 -17.25 -15.63 11.60
C LEU A 73 -16.08 -14.66 11.72
N LEU A 74 -15.84 -14.11 12.91
CA LEU A 74 -14.71 -13.20 13.17
C LEU A 74 -13.38 -13.92 12.96
N GLY A 75 -13.24 -15.17 13.39
CA GLY A 75 -12.03 -15.99 13.17
C GLY A 75 -11.75 -16.24 11.68
N ILE A 76 -12.79 -16.50 10.88
CA ILE A 76 -12.66 -16.65 9.42
C ILE A 76 -12.19 -15.33 8.78
N ILE A 77 -12.83 -14.21 9.14
CA ILE A 77 -12.45 -12.87 8.63
C ILE A 77 -10.99 -12.56 9.00
N TYR A 78 -10.57 -12.88 10.23
CA TYR A 78 -9.22 -12.67 10.71
C TYR A 78 -8.20 -13.48 9.92
N THR A 79 -8.50 -14.74 9.63
CA THR A 79 -7.63 -15.63 8.85
C THR A 79 -7.46 -15.10 7.42
N ILE A 80 -8.55 -14.69 6.78
CA ILE A 80 -8.52 -14.04 5.45
C ILE A 80 -7.68 -12.75 5.50
N PHE A 81 -7.81 -11.97 6.57
CA PHE A 81 -7.06 -10.74 6.75
C PHE A 81 -5.56 -11.00 6.88
N ILE A 82 -5.13 -11.93 7.73
CA ILE A 82 -3.71 -12.30 7.89
C ILE A 82 -3.11 -12.74 6.55
N ILE A 83 -3.79 -13.65 5.84
CA ILE A 83 -3.29 -14.19 4.56
C ILE A 83 -3.09 -13.05 3.55
N ASN A 84 -4.09 -12.17 3.41
CA ASN A 84 -4.02 -11.06 2.47
C ASN A 84 -2.92 -10.06 2.82
N ASN A 85 -2.70 -9.78 4.11
CA ASN A 85 -1.67 -8.85 4.55
C ASN A 85 -0.25 -9.44 4.52
N PHE A 86 -0.08 -10.72 4.85
CA PHE A 86 1.23 -11.38 4.77
C PHE A 86 1.80 -11.34 3.34
N ILE A 87 0.92 -11.48 2.34
CA ILE A 87 1.28 -11.35 0.92
C ILE A 87 1.64 -9.90 0.54
N LEU A 88 1.05 -8.91 1.21
CA LEU A 88 1.29 -7.49 0.97
C LEU A 88 2.59 -6.99 1.58
N TYR A 89 2.90 -7.44 2.80
CA TYR A 89 3.98 -6.86 3.61
C TYR A 89 5.37 -7.38 3.26
N LYS A 90 5.51 -8.30 2.28
CA LYS A 90 6.84 -8.74 1.85
C LYS A 90 7.62 -7.50 1.38
N PRO A 91 8.69 -7.06 2.09
CA PRO A 91 9.36 -5.80 1.79
C PRO A 91 9.94 -5.89 0.39
N LYS A 92 9.23 -5.33 -0.59
CA LYS A 92 9.68 -5.34 -1.97
C LYS A 92 10.83 -4.35 -2.07
N LYS A 93 12.01 -4.86 -2.40
CA LYS A 93 13.22 -4.07 -2.70
C LYS A 93 12.81 -2.84 -3.52
N ARG A 94 13.11 -1.66 -2.99
CA ARG A 94 12.91 -0.40 -3.71
C ARG A 94 13.81 -0.46 -4.93
N GLN A 95 13.25 -0.25 -6.12
CA GLN A 95 14.08 0.13 -7.26
C GLN A 95 14.51 1.57 -6.97
N ASN A 96 15.68 1.71 -6.33
CA ASN A 96 16.28 3.01 -6.09
C ASN A 96 16.70 3.57 -7.45
N PHE A 97 15.97 4.57 -7.92
CA PHE A 97 16.46 5.43 -8.96
C PHE A 97 17.42 6.42 -8.29
N SER A 98 18.69 6.04 -8.24
CA SER A 98 19.75 6.90 -7.74
C SER A 98 20.27 7.77 -8.87
N LEU A 99 19.97 9.07 -8.83
CA LEU A 99 20.69 10.09 -9.61
C LEU A 99 22.09 10.37 -9.04
N SER A 100 22.47 9.75 -7.92
CA SER A 100 23.81 9.86 -7.32
C SER A 100 24.67 8.62 -7.64
N GLY A 101 25.75 8.79 -8.40
CA GLY A 101 26.75 7.75 -8.69
C GLY A 101 26.83 7.30 -10.16
N GLU A 102 27.52 6.18 -10.40
CA GLU A 102 27.92 5.60 -11.71
C GLU A 102 26.91 5.73 -12.85
N ASN A 103 25.61 5.54 -12.59
CA ASN A 103 24.58 5.64 -13.61
C ASN A 103 24.44 7.07 -14.16
N TRP A 104 24.54 8.10 -13.32
CA TRP A 104 24.50 9.50 -13.78
C TRP A 104 25.74 9.85 -14.60
N ASN A 105 26.91 9.33 -14.22
CA ASN A 105 28.13 9.49 -15.02
C ASN A 105 28.06 8.76 -16.36
N ILE A 106 27.36 7.63 -16.45
CA ILE A 106 27.09 6.93 -17.72
C ILE A 106 26.15 7.77 -18.59
N TYR A 107 25.07 8.31 -18.01
CA TYR A 107 24.14 9.17 -18.73
C TYR A 107 24.78 10.51 -19.17
N LEU A 108 25.64 11.10 -18.33
CA LEU A 108 26.44 12.29 -18.66
C LEU A 108 27.46 12.01 -19.77
N LYS A 109 28.22 10.91 -19.68
CA LYS A 109 29.18 10.50 -20.72
C LYS A 109 28.53 10.28 -22.07
N ILE A 110 27.37 9.61 -22.09
CA ILE A 110 26.61 9.37 -23.33
C ILE A 110 26.08 10.70 -23.90
N GLY A 111 25.66 11.63 -23.03
CA GLY A 111 25.30 12.99 -23.42
C GLY A 111 26.48 13.77 -24.03
N GLU A 112 27.66 13.71 -23.40
CA GLU A 112 28.88 14.38 -23.89
C GLU A 112 29.38 13.79 -25.21
N GLU A 113 29.39 12.47 -25.37
CA GLU A 113 29.77 11.78 -26.62
C GLU A 113 28.77 12.02 -27.76
N SER A 114 27.51 12.31 -27.44
CA SER A 114 26.50 12.69 -28.43
C SER A 114 26.72 14.10 -29.00
N THR A 115 27.30 15.01 -28.20
CA THR A 115 27.59 16.40 -28.61
C THR A 115 28.90 16.59 -29.38
N SER A 116 29.86 15.65 -29.31
CA SER A 116 31.19 15.82 -29.91
C SER A 116 31.33 15.35 -31.36
N ASN A 117 30.26 14.82 -31.97
CA ASN A 117 30.27 14.23 -33.29
C ASN A 117 29.53 15.10 -34.32
N THR A 118 29.95 15.06 -35.58
CA THR A 118 29.49 15.90 -36.72
C THR A 118 28.00 15.80 -37.09
N ASN A 119 27.18 15.06 -36.33
CA ASN A 119 25.72 15.05 -36.49
C ASN A 119 25.00 14.93 -35.12
N PRO A 120 25.07 15.97 -34.26
CA PRO A 120 24.75 15.89 -32.83
C PRO A 120 23.24 15.86 -32.51
N ASN A 121 22.39 16.37 -33.41
CA ASN A 121 20.95 16.47 -33.16
C ASN A 121 20.24 15.10 -33.05
N ASN A 122 20.57 14.14 -33.93
CA ASN A 122 19.88 12.83 -33.92
C ASN A 122 20.24 11.95 -32.72
N LYS A 123 21.48 12.00 -32.23
CA LYS A 123 21.92 11.18 -31.07
C LYS A 123 21.42 11.73 -29.74
N LEU A 124 21.36 13.05 -29.59
CA LEU A 124 20.77 13.68 -28.41
C LEU A 124 19.28 13.37 -28.33
N ASP A 125 18.55 13.42 -29.45
CA ASP A 125 17.13 13.10 -29.50
C ASP A 125 16.87 11.60 -29.19
N GLU A 126 17.72 10.68 -29.69
CA GLU A 126 17.66 9.25 -29.33
C GLU A 126 17.94 9.00 -27.83
N PHE A 127 18.91 9.71 -27.26
CA PHE A 127 19.24 9.61 -25.85
C PHE A 127 18.09 10.10 -24.96
N ILE A 128 17.54 11.28 -25.26
CA ILE A 128 16.40 11.86 -24.54
C ILE A 128 15.21 10.89 -24.61
N LYS A 129 14.97 10.29 -25.78
CA LYS A 129 13.92 9.30 -25.96
C LYS A 129 14.15 8.04 -25.12
N SER A 130 15.35 7.43 -25.19
CA SER A 130 15.68 6.22 -24.42
C SER A 130 15.63 6.45 -22.91
N PHE A 131 16.10 7.61 -22.45
CA PHE A 131 16.05 7.98 -21.03
C PHE A 131 14.61 8.20 -20.55
N LYS A 132 13.81 8.93 -21.35
CA LYS A 132 12.38 9.14 -21.08
C LYS A 132 11.62 7.82 -21.04
N ASP A 133 11.88 6.91 -21.97
CA ASP A 133 11.23 5.60 -22.03
C ASP A 133 11.59 4.75 -20.81
N ASN A 134 12.86 4.76 -20.37
CA ASN A 134 13.29 4.05 -19.16
C ASN A 134 12.64 4.60 -17.88
N ILE A 135 12.64 5.92 -17.68
CA ILE A 135 11.99 6.50 -16.49
C ILE A 135 10.48 6.29 -16.53
N THR A 136 9.85 6.50 -17.68
CA THR A 136 8.40 6.27 -17.85
C THR A 136 8.05 4.81 -17.59
N GLY A 137 8.92 3.88 -18.00
CA GLY A 137 8.82 2.45 -17.68
C GLY A 137 8.79 2.22 -16.17
N ILE A 138 9.76 2.77 -15.42
CA ILE A 138 9.82 2.65 -13.96
C ILE A 138 8.60 3.28 -13.28
N ILE A 139 8.16 4.47 -13.73
CA ILE A 139 6.98 5.15 -13.20
C ILE A 139 5.73 4.29 -13.41
N ASN A 140 5.54 3.74 -14.61
CA ASN A 140 4.40 2.87 -14.91
C ASN A 140 4.44 1.58 -14.10
N ASP A 141 5.61 0.99 -13.91
CA ASP A 141 5.80 -0.20 -13.08
C ASP A 141 5.42 0.07 -11.61
N ASN A 142 5.80 1.24 -11.08
CA ASN A 142 5.44 1.67 -9.74
C ASN A 142 3.94 1.97 -9.62
N LYS A 143 3.34 2.66 -10.61
CA LYS A 143 1.90 2.91 -10.66
C LYS A 143 1.09 1.61 -10.65
N GLN A 144 1.45 0.64 -11.49
CA GLN A 144 0.77 -0.66 -11.52
C GLN A 144 0.87 -1.38 -10.17
N LYS A 145 2.06 -1.40 -9.55
CA LYS A 145 2.25 -2.00 -8.22
C LYS A 145 1.41 -1.28 -7.16
N ASN A 146 1.36 0.05 -7.20
CA ASN A 146 0.58 0.86 -6.28
C ASN A 146 -0.93 0.70 -6.48
N ASP A 147 -1.42 0.56 -7.70
CA ASP A 147 -2.84 0.29 -7.97
C ASP A 147 -3.28 -1.07 -7.43
N ILE A 148 -2.42 -2.09 -7.54
CA ILE A 148 -2.65 -3.39 -6.90
C ILE A 148 -2.71 -3.24 -5.37
N LEU A 149 -1.79 -2.47 -4.77
CA LEU A 149 -1.80 -2.18 -3.33
C LEU A 149 -3.10 -1.48 -2.91
N VAL A 150 -3.54 -0.46 -3.65
CA VAL A 150 -4.78 0.29 -3.40
C VAL A 150 -6.00 -0.64 -3.42
N LYS A 151 -6.10 -1.54 -4.40
CA LYS A 151 -7.20 -2.51 -4.47
C LYS A 151 -7.24 -3.41 -3.23
N LYS A 152 -6.08 -3.89 -2.78
CA LYS A 152 -5.98 -4.74 -1.59
C LYS A 152 -6.28 -3.96 -0.30
N ILE A 153 -5.83 -2.72 -0.17
CA ILE A 153 -6.15 -1.81 0.94
C ILE A 153 -7.65 -1.54 1.01
N LYS A 154 -8.33 -1.35 -0.13
CA LYS A 154 -9.80 -1.21 -0.17
C LYS A 154 -10.50 -2.46 0.36
N ALA A 155 -10.06 -3.65 -0.05
CA ALA A 155 -10.62 -4.90 0.46
C ALA A 155 -10.40 -5.05 1.97
N GLN A 156 -9.23 -4.67 2.48
CA GLN A 156 -8.94 -4.67 3.92
C GLN A 156 -9.78 -3.68 4.71
N SER A 157 -9.99 -2.48 4.17
CA SER A 157 -10.88 -1.49 4.76
C SER A 157 -12.31 -2.03 4.90
N LEU A 158 -12.79 -2.77 3.90
CA LEU A 158 -14.10 -3.40 3.95
C LEU A 158 -14.16 -4.49 5.02
N LEU A 159 -13.13 -5.34 5.12
CA LEU A 159 -13.06 -6.37 6.16
C LEU A 159 -13.03 -5.75 7.57
N CYS A 160 -12.24 -4.69 7.79
CA CYS A 160 -12.22 -3.98 9.07
C CYS A 160 -13.58 -3.38 9.41
N PHE A 161 -14.27 -2.79 8.44
CA PHE A 161 -15.60 -2.24 8.62
C PHE A 161 -16.61 -3.34 9.02
N LEU A 162 -16.61 -4.47 8.32
CA LEU A 162 -17.46 -5.62 8.65
C LEU A 162 -17.15 -6.19 10.05
N SER A 163 -15.87 -6.29 10.43
CA SER A 163 -15.46 -6.68 11.77
C SER A 163 -15.97 -5.72 12.85
N GLY A 164 -15.95 -4.41 12.58
CA GLY A 164 -16.52 -3.40 13.48
C GLY A 164 -18.03 -3.56 13.69
N ILE A 165 -18.79 -3.84 12.63
CA ILE A 165 -20.23 -4.12 12.73
C ILE A 165 -20.48 -5.37 13.59
N LEU A 166 -19.73 -6.45 13.33
CA LEU A 166 -19.87 -7.70 14.09
C LEU A 166 -19.53 -7.52 15.57
N LEU A 167 -18.50 -6.72 15.89
CA LEU A 167 -18.16 -6.38 17.27
C LEU A 167 -19.31 -5.62 17.96
N LEU A 168 -19.91 -4.65 17.26
CA LEU A 168 -21.01 -3.85 17.80
C LEU A 168 -22.26 -4.71 18.06
N ILE A 169 -22.56 -5.65 17.16
CA ILE A 169 -23.60 -6.67 17.39
C ILE A 169 -23.26 -7.52 18.62
N ASN A 170 -22.01 -7.96 18.77
CA ASN A 170 -21.58 -8.76 19.91
C ASN A 170 -21.75 -8.00 21.25
N ILE A 171 -21.41 -6.71 21.27
CA ILE A 171 -21.63 -5.82 22.43
C ILE A 171 -23.13 -5.70 22.75
N ILE A 172 -24.00 -5.54 21.74
CA ILE A 172 -25.45 -5.46 21.96
C ILE A 172 -25.97 -6.76 22.57
N ILE A 173 -25.56 -7.91 22.02
CA ILE A 173 -25.94 -9.23 22.56
C ILE A 173 -25.45 -9.34 24.00
N PHE A 174 -24.23 -8.88 24.30
CA PHE A 174 -23.68 -8.90 25.66
C PHE A 174 -24.53 -8.08 26.63
N ILE A 175 -24.92 -6.86 26.25
CA ILE A 175 -25.76 -5.99 27.07
C ILE A 175 -27.13 -6.64 27.33
N ILE A 176 -27.77 -7.20 26.30
CA ILE A 176 -29.04 -7.91 26.45
C ILE A 176 -28.88 -9.12 27.38
N ALA A 177 -27.83 -9.91 27.16
CA ALA A 177 -27.53 -11.08 27.96
C ALA A 177 -27.27 -10.71 29.43
N PHE A 178 -26.66 -9.55 29.70
CA PHE A 178 -26.42 -9.05 31.05
C PHE A 178 -27.69 -8.51 31.71
N LEU A 179 -28.54 -7.78 30.98
CA LEU A 179 -29.75 -7.17 31.53
C LEU A 179 -30.88 -8.17 31.79
N TYR A 180 -30.94 -9.24 30.99
CA TYR A 180 -32.03 -10.23 31.03
C TYR A 180 -31.54 -11.65 31.38
N GLY A 181 -30.29 -11.78 31.84
CA GLY A 181 -29.60 -13.04 32.09
C GLY A 181 -29.78 -13.67 33.47
N ASP A 182 -30.69 -13.13 34.28
CA ASP A 182 -31.14 -13.75 35.53
C ASP A 182 -32.06 -14.95 35.30
#